data_AF-A0A1I5LD51-F1
#
_entry.id   AF-A0A1I5LD51-F1
#
_cell.length_a   1.000
_cell.length_b   1.000
_cell.length_c   1.000
_cell.angle_alpha   90.00
_cell.angle_beta   90.00
_cell.angle_gamma   90.00
#
_symmetry.space_group_name_H-M   'P 1'
#
loop_
_entity.id
_entity.type
_entity.pdbx_description
1 polymer ?
#
loop_
_entity_poly.entity_id
_entity_poly.type
_entity_poly.pdbx_seq_one_letter_code
_entity_poly.pdbx_strand_id
1 'polypeptide(L)'
;MKYLALIPLALFAAPLAAQNQDLGEPMQEGQAVETIEEEGGLTGSVSFEGNLDDLGIAIPAFATDRDVATPANANGTAALGVELARVITSNLRNNGLFKPTGPDSLPTPAFANITSPNWATWSTRGAEMLVHGYVRARSDNRLTVGCYLYDMALQDRLVAEGWVVAPADWRRAAHKCADLVYSRLTGESPFFDSRIAYIAETGPKDNRTKRLAIMDSDGANHRFVTTGRSTALTPRYSPDYRQLVYLSYVDGNPRIYVYDIGTGRQTLVTQSDNPTFAPRWSPDGRYILYSMAVGGNTDIYRVSANGGRSERLTDAPGIDIGGSFSPDGSKIVFESDRSGSQQIYVMDADGSNQRRLSFFGGRSATPEWSPRGDQIAFTHIAGDFNVAVMNPSGRGFRKLTRGWQDEAPTWAPNGRIIQFFRTERNSGRTSLWQVDLTGENERKLPTPVDASDPAWGPILP
;
A
#
# COMPACT_ATOMS: atom_id res chain seq x y z
N MET A 1 -8.85 -76.61 17.02
CA MET A 1 -9.56 -76.27 15.76
C MET A 1 -10.38 -75.01 15.99
N LYS A 2 -9.91 -73.85 15.53
CA LYS A 2 -10.69 -72.60 15.52
C LYS A 2 -10.45 -71.90 14.19
N TYR A 3 -11.53 -71.69 13.45
CA TYR A 3 -11.57 -71.03 12.15
C TYR A 3 -11.29 -69.53 12.31
N LEU A 4 -10.37 -69.01 11.47
CA LEU A 4 -10.16 -67.57 11.28
C LEU A 4 -10.87 -67.14 9.99
N ALA A 5 -11.84 -66.23 10.11
CA ALA A 5 -12.46 -65.56 8.97
C ALA A 5 -11.69 -64.26 8.68
N LEU A 6 -11.27 -64.08 7.42
CA LEU A 6 -10.71 -62.84 6.90
C LEU A 6 -11.83 -61.83 6.64
N ILE A 7 -11.65 -60.59 7.10
CA ILE A 7 -12.44 -59.41 6.71
C ILE A 7 -11.55 -58.56 5.79
N PRO A 8 -12.04 -58.08 4.62
CA PRO A 8 -11.25 -57.20 3.76
C PRO A 8 -11.24 -55.77 4.32
N LEU A 9 -10.04 -55.20 4.43
CA LEU A 9 -9.82 -53.81 4.82
C LEU A 9 -10.09 -52.90 3.61
N ALA A 10 -11.16 -52.10 3.66
CA ALA A 10 -11.42 -51.07 2.66
C ALA A 10 -10.44 -49.91 2.86
N LEU A 11 -9.54 -49.70 1.90
CA LEU A 11 -8.69 -48.51 1.81
C LEU A 11 -9.55 -47.33 1.33
N PHE A 12 -9.85 -46.40 2.24
CA PHE A 12 -10.31 -45.07 1.86
C PHE A 12 -9.14 -44.29 1.27
N ALA A 13 -9.16 -44.08 -0.05
CA ALA A 13 -8.30 -43.10 -0.69
C ALA A 13 -8.81 -41.69 -0.32
N ALA A 14 -8.01 -40.92 0.41
CA ALA A 14 -8.23 -39.48 0.56
C ALA A 14 -8.00 -38.78 -0.80
N PRO A 15 -8.76 -37.72 -1.12
CA PRO A 15 -8.61 -37.04 -2.41
C PRO A 15 -7.27 -36.30 -2.49
N LEU A 16 -6.55 -36.50 -3.60
CA LEU A 16 -5.39 -35.72 -4.03
C LEU A 16 -5.84 -34.29 -4.38
N ALA A 17 -5.95 -33.38 -3.40
CA ALA A 17 -6.25 -31.97 -3.66
C ALA A 17 -5.38 -30.98 -2.87
N ALA A 18 -4.36 -31.45 -2.15
CA ALA A 18 -3.54 -30.59 -1.26
C ALA A 18 -2.11 -30.31 -1.78
N GLN A 19 -1.77 -30.68 -3.01
CA GLN A 19 -0.38 -30.60 -3.51
C GLN A 19 -0.01 -29.34 -4.30
N ASN A 20 -0.97 -28.47 -4.67
CA ASN A 20 -0.75 -27.32 -5.57
C ASN A 20 -1.12 -25.95 -4.98
N GLN A 21 -0.79 -25.69 -3.71
CA GLN A 21 -0.96 -24.35 -3.13
C GLN A 21 0.31 -23.92 -2.39
N ASP A 22 0.78 -22.70 -2.67
CA ASP A 22 1.90 -22.05 -1.97
C ASP A 22 1.38 -20.87 -1.14
N LEU A 23 0.48 -21.16 -0.19
CA LEU A 23 -0.19 -20.15 0.64
C LEU A 23 0.07 -20.41 2.12
N GLY A 24 0.28 -19.33 2.87
CA GLY A 24 0.27 -19.33 4.33
C GLY A 24 -1.15 -19.46 4.89
N GLU A 25 -1.30 -19.25 6.20
CA GLU A 25 -2.62 -19.22 6.81
C GLU A 25 -3.48 -18.10 6.20
N PRO A 26 -4.80 -18.34 5.98
CA PRO A 26 -5.70 -17.31 5.46
C PRO A 26 -5.65 -16.07 6.33
N MET A 27 -5.66 -14.91 5.67
CA MET A 27 -5.70 -13.66 6.40
C MET A 27 -7.11 -13.37 6.88
N GLN A 28 -7.25 -12.94 8.13
CA GLN A 28 -8.46 -12.23 8.52
C GLN A 28 -8.43 -10.84 7.86
N GLU A 29 -9.46 -10.56 7.06
CA GLU A 29 -9.73 -9.21 6.60
C GLU A 29 -9.92 -8.31 7.83
N GLY A 30 -9.34 -7.09 7.81
CA GLY A 30 -9.61 -6.12 8.87
C GLY A 30 -11.11 -5.86 8.91
N GLN A 31 -11.73 -5.90 10.09
CA GLN A 31 -13.17 -5.67 10.16
C GLN A 31 -13.48 -4.23 9.72
N ALA A 32 -14.65 -4.04 9.11
CA ALA A 32 -15.16 -2.70 8.81
C ALA A 32 -15.16 -1.88 10.11
N VAL A 33 -14.52 -0.71 10.06
CA VAL A 33 -14.46 0.18 11.21
C VAL A 33 -15.75 0.97 11.27
N GLU A 34 -16.49 0.83 12.37
CA GLU A 34 -17.69 1.61 12.63
C GLU A 34 -17.29 3.04 13.02
N THR A 35 -17.58 4.02 12.16
CA THR A 35 -17.39 5.44 12.46
C THR A 35 -18.53 5.96 13.33
N ILE A 36 -18.18 6.71 14.37
CA ILE A 36 -19.10 7.41 15.26
C ILE A 36 -19.05 8.90 14.86
N GLU A 37 -20.18 9.43 14.41
CA GLU A 37 -20.33 10.88 14.22
C GLU A 37 -20.38 11.55 15.59
N GLU A 38 -19.40 12.41 15.88
CA GLU A 38 -19.46 13.29 17.04
C GLU A 38 -19.99 14.66 16.59
N GLU A 39 -21.23 14.99 16.98
CA GLU A 39 -21.88 16.24 16.57
C GLU A 39 -21.04 17.50 16.91
N GLY A 40 -21.01 18.45 15.98
CA GLY A 40 -20.66 19.86 16.24
C GLY A 40 -19.31 20.36 15.69
N GLY A 41 -18.84 19.89 14.54
CA GLY A 41 -17.74 20.54 13.80
C GLY A 41 -18.28 21.45 12.69
N LEU A 42 -17.70 22.64 12.50
CA LEU A 42 -17.96 23.46 11.32
C LEU A 42 -17.48 22.70 10.06
N THR A 43 -18.39 22.36 9.16
CA THR A 43 -18.04 21.87 7.82
C THR A 43 -17.59 23.05 6.97
N GLY A 44 -16.29 23.19 6.74
CA GLY A 44 -15.72 24.19 5.85
C GLY A 44 -14.25 23.90 5.54
N SER A 45 -13.84 24.07 4.29
CA SER A 45 -12.42 24.01 3.92
C SER A 45 -11.70 25.19 4.55
N VAL A 46 -10.84 24.93 5.53
CA VAL A 46 -9.90 25.92 6.04
C VAL A 46 -8.63 25.62 5.28
N SER A 47 -8.29 26.44 4.29
CA SER A 47 -6.96 26.42 3.69
C SER A 47 -6.04 27.10 4.69
N PHE A 48 -5.13 26.34 5.29
CA PHE A 48 -4.00 26.93 5.99
C PHE A 48 -3.13 27.63 4.93
N GLU A 49 -3.01 28.97 5.00
CA GLU A 49 -2.22 29.78 4.06
C GLU A 49 -0.74 29.95 4.48
N GLY A 50 -0.27 29.20 5.49
CA GLY A 50 1.12 29.22 5.96
C GLY A 50 2.01 28.12 5.37
N ASN A 51 3.31 28.15 5.71
CA ASN A 51 4.21 27.05 5.40
C ASN A 51 3.95 25.88 6.36
N LEU A 52 3.45 24.76 5.84
CA LEU A 52 3.12 23.58 6.64
C LEU A 52 4.36 22.99 7.33
N ASP A 53 5.54 23.13 6.72
CA ASP A 53 6.80 22.54 7.20
C ASP A 53 7.23 23.04 8.58
N ASP A 54 6.70 24.18 9.04
CA ASP A 54 6.95 24.75 10.37
C ASP A 54 5.77 24.61 11.34
N LEU A 55 4.63 24.06 10.91
CA LEU A 55 3.43 23.98 11.73
C LEU A 55 3.65 23.07 12.95
N GLY A 56 3.63 23.67 14.15
CA GLY A 56 3.77 22.95 15.40
C GLY A 56 2.50 22.18 15.79
N ILE A 57 2.52 20.85 15.67
CA ILE A 57 1.40 19.98 16.06
C ILE A 57 1.74 19.24 17.37
N ALA A 58 1.02 19.50 18.45
CA ALA A 58 1.13 18.73 19.68
C ALA A 58 0.20 17.52 19.67
N ILE A 59 0.74 16.33 19.94
CA ILE A 59 0.01 15.06 19.93
C ILE A 59 0.31 14.32 21.25
N PRO A 60 -0.33 14.73 22.37
CA PRO A 60 -0.20 14.03 23.64
C PRO A 60 -0.82 12.63 23.60
N ALA A 61 -0.57 11.85 24.65
CA ALA A 61 -1.18 10.54 24.82
C ALA A 61 -2.71 10.63 24.81
N PHE A 62 -3.36 9.68 24.15
CA PHE A 62 -4.83 9.58 24.15
C PHE A 62 -5.29 9.18 25.55
N ALA A 63 -6.24 9.91 26.11
CA ALA A 63 -6.70 9.66 27.47
C ALA A 63 -7.64 8.45 27.54
N THR A 64 -7.87 7.95 28.75
CA THR A 64 -8.88 6.92 29.00
C THR A 64 -9.71 7.31 30.21
N ASP A 65 -10.99 6.97 30.21
CA ASP A 65 -11.89 7.22 31.34
C ASP A 65 -11.63 6.27 32.50
N ARG A 66 -11.18 5.06 32.19
CA ARG A 66 -10.75 4.04 33.15
C ARG A 66 -9.63 3.23 32.55
N ASP A 67 -8.52 3.14 33.25
CA ASP A 67 -7.38 2.34 32.82
C ASP A 67 -7.65 0.84 33.04
N VAL A 68 -7.75 0.09 31.94
CA VAL A 68 -8.00 -1.36 31.96
C VAL A 68 -7.16 -2.09 30.92
N ALA A 69 -6.64 -3.25 31.29
CA ALA A 69 -5.94 -4.12 30.35
C ALA A 69 -6.88 -4.57 29.21
N THR A 70 -6.34 -4.64 28.00
CA THR A 70 -7.08 -5.08 26.80
C THR A 70 -6.24 -6.08 26.00
N PRO A 71 -6.84 -6.87 25.10
CA PRO A 71 -6.07 -7.71 24.19
C PRO A 71 -5.09 -6.92 23.29
N ALA A 72 -5.34 -5.62 23.07
CA ALA A 72 -4.45 -4.75 22.30
C ALA A 72 -3.21 -4.31 23.12
N ASN A 73 -3.36 -4.16 24.44
CA ASN A 73 -2.29 -3.75 25.34
C ASN A 73 -2.54 -4.25 26.76
N ALA A 74 -1.67 -5.15 27.24
CA ALA A 74 -1.78 -5.75 28.57
C ALA A 74 -1.52 -4.74 29.71
N ASN A 75 -0.82 -3.65 29.44
CA ASN A 75 -0.49 -2.60 30.41
C ASN A 75 -1.63 -1.60 30.62
N GLY A 76 -2.72 -1.69 29.87
CA GLY A 76 -3.89 -0.83 30.05
C GLY A 76 -4.23 0.06 28.87
N THR A 77 -5.42 0.66 28.90
CA THR A 77 -5.88 1.66 27.93
C THR A 77 -5.06 2.94 28.02
N ALA A 78 -4.51 3.30 29.19
CA ALA A 78 -3.60 4.44 29.30
C ALA A 78 -2.31 4.20 28.51
N ALA A 79 -1.71 3.01 28.62
CA ALA A 79 -0.53 2.63 27.85
C ALA A 79 -0.84 2.56 26.34
N LEU A 80 -2.01 2.02 25.97
CA LEU A 80 -2.46 2.00 24.58
C LEU A 80 -2.65 3.42 24.01
N GLY A 81 -3.11 4.36 24.82
CA GLY A 81 -3.26 5.76 24.44
C GLY A 81 -1.94 6.44 24.07
N VAL A 82 -0.84 6.06 24.72
CA VAL A 82 0.51 6.50 24.34
C VAL A 82 0.91 5.91 22.99
N GLU A 83 0.68 4.61 22.77
CA GLU A 83 1.03 3.97 21.49
C GLU A 83 0.23 4.52 20.31
N LEU A 84 -1.07 4.81 20.50
CA LEU A 84 -1.90 5.50 19.50
C LEU A 84 -1.27 6.83 19.08
N ALA A 85 -0.94 7.67 20.07
CA ALA A 85 -0.33 8.97 19.82
C ALA A 85 1.04 8.87 19.15
N ARG A 86 1.85 7.84 19.47
CA ARG A 86 3.13 7.59 18.77
C ARG A 86 2.93 7.24 17.30
N VAL A 87 1.93 6.43 16.96
CA VAL A 87 1.62 6.09 15.55
C VAL A 87 1.19 7.33 14.78
N ILE A 88 0.27 8.14 15.34
CA ILE A 88 -0.19 9.39 14.72
C ILE A 88 1.00 10.36 14.52
N THR A 89 1.83 10.53 15.55
CA THR A 89 3.04 11.37 15.49
C THR A 89 3.99 10.91 14.40
N SER A 90 4.28 9.60 14.36
CA SER A 90 5.12 9.00 13.34
C SER A 90 4.57 9.27 11.95
N ASN A 91 3.30 8.96 11.68
CA ASN A 91 2.65 9.18 10.38
C ASN A 91 2.80 10.62 9.87
N LEU A 92 2.44 11.60 10.71
CA LEU A 92 2.48 13.02 10.35
C LEU A 92 3.91 13.52 10.17
N ARG A 93 4.87 13.10 11.01
CA ARG A 93 6.29 13.46 10.82
C ARG A 93 6.84 12.87 9.54
N ASN A 94 6.44 11.65 9.27
CA ASN A 94 6.96 10.82 8.21
C ASN A 94 6.59 11.34 6.82
N ASN A 95 5.48 12.04 6.65
CA ASN A 95 5.13 12.60 5.34
C ASN A 95 6.00 13.81 4.94
N GLY A 96 6.77 14.38 5.88
CA GLY A 96 7.69 15.50 5.66
C GLY A 96 7.04 16.89 5.65
N LEU A 97 5.72 16.99 5.81
CA LEU A 97 4.96 18.25 5.77
C LEU A 97 4.73 18.88 7.14
N PHE A 98 5.02 18.17 8.23
CA PHE A 98 4.70 18.63 9.58
C PHE A 98 5.86 18.38 10.55
N LYS A 99 5.90 19.15 11.64
CA LYS A 99 6.84 18.96 12.78
C LYS A 99 6.10 18.58 14.07
N PRO A 100 5.52 17.37 14.16
CA PRO A 100 4.73 17.01 15.32
C PRO A 100 5.61 16.68 16.54
N THR A 101 5.15 17.11 17.71
CA THR A 101 5.66 16.73 19.02
C THR A 101 4.79 15.63 19.61
N GLY A 102 5.40 14.48 19.89
CA GLY A 102 4.69 13.28 20.33
C GLY A 102 4.50 13.14 21.84
N PRO A 103 3.85 12.06 22.27
CA PRO A 103 3.41 11.88 23.65
C PRO A 103 4.56 11.76 24.66
N ASP A 104 5.74 11.31 24.22
CA ASP A 104 6.90 11.08 25.09
C ASP A 104 7.53 12.39 25.64
N SER A 105 7.18 13.53 25.05
CA SER A 105 7.68 14.86 25.46
C SER A 105 6.56 15.78 25.94
N LEU A 106 5.32 15.28 26.04
CA LEU A 106 4.14 16.05 26.36
C LEU A 106 3.47 15.53 27.64
N PRO A 107 2.79 16.41 28.41
CA PRO A 107 2.01 15.97 29.55
C PRO A 107 0.83 15.10 29.09
N THR A 108 0.45 14.13 29.92
CA THR A 108 -0.76 13.32 29.68
C THR A 108 -2.01 14.12 30.06
N PRO A 109 -2.95 14.36 29.13
CA PRO A 109 -4.20 15.04 29.45
C PRO A 109 -5.12 14.13 30.26
N ALA A 110 -5.89 14.73 31.17
CA ALA A 110 -7.02 14.06 31.80
C ALA A 110 -8.14 13.86 30.78
N PHE A 111 -8.92 12.77 30.94
CA PHE A 111 -10.02 12.45 30.04
C PHE A 111 -11.03 13.60 29.85
N ALA A 112 -11.37 14.31 30.94
CA ALA A 112 -12.29 15.46 30.89
C ALA A 112 -11.78 16.64 30.06
N ASN A 113 -10.47 16.73 29.82
CA ASN A 113 -9.86 17.82 29.06
C ASN A 113 -9.74 17.51 27.56
N ILE A 114 -10.16 16.31 27.12
CA ILE A 114 -10.06 15.93 25.70
C ILE A 114 -10.96 16.83 24.85
N THR A 115 -12.21 17.03 25.26
CA THR A 115 -13.18 17.89 24.56
C THR A 115 -13.12 19.36 25.00
N SER A 116 -12.36 19.66 26.04
CA SER A 116 -12.20 21.02 26.59
C SER A 116 -10.74 21.24 27.02
N PRO A 117 -9.82 21.47 26.05
CA PRO A 117 -8.39 21.58 26.33
C PRO A 117 -8.06 22.73 27.26
N ASN A 118 -7.06 22.53 28.14
CA ASN A 118 -6.42 23.64 28.84
C ASN A 118 -5.46 24.35 27.87
N TRP A 119 -5.96 25.38 27.19
CA TRP A 119 -5.24 26.08 26.12
C TRP A 119 -3.84 26.58 26.53
N ALA A 120 -3.72 27.14 27.74
CA ALA A 120 -2.46 27.68 28.25
C ALA A 120 -1.36 26.61 28.40
N THR A 121 -1.75 25.37 28.69
CA THR A 121 -0.81 24.25 28.79
C THR A 121 -0.12 23.98 27.45
N TRP A 122 -0.85 24.11 26.34
CA TRP A 122 -0.34 23.76 25.02
C TRP A 122 0.31 24.95 24.31
N SER A 123 -0.23 26.16 24.48
CA SER A 123 0.35 27.37 23.89
C SER A 123 1.77 27.66 24.41
N THR A 124 2.02 27.43 25.71
CA THR A 124 3.35 27.56 26.33
C THR A 124 4.38 26.55 25.80
N ARG A 125 3.93 25.52 25.09
CA ARG A 125 4.77 24.50 24.45
C ARG A 125 4.90 24.71 22.94
N GLY A 126 4.43 25.86 22.43
CA GLY A 126 4.54 26.23 21.01
C GLY A 126 3.61 25.44 20.10
N ALA A 127 2.54 24.83 20.63
CA ALA A 127 1.55 24.16 19.80
C ALA A 127 0.70 25.21 19.04
N GLU A 128 0.66 25.11 17.73
CA GLU A 128 -0.26 25.85 16.85
C GLU A 128 -1.51 25.01 16.56
N MET A 129 -1.31 23.69 16.44
CA MET A 129 -2.37 22.70 16.36
C MET A 129 -2.25 21.70 17.51
N LEU A 130 -3.39 21.19 17.95
CA LEU A 130 -3.45 20.19 19.03
C LEU A 130 -4.31 19.00 18.60
N VAL A 131 -3.71 17.82 18.60
CA VAL A 131 -4.42 16.55 18.40
C VAL A 131 -4.71 15.95 19.76
N HIS A 132 -5.97 15.94 20.14
CA HIS A 132 -6.45 15.30 21.35
C HIS A 132 -7.22 14.03 20.99
N GLY A 133 -7.36 13.13 21.94
CA GLY A 133 -8.15 11.94 21.73
C GLY A 133 -8.25 11.05 22.95
N TYR A 134 -9.03 10.00 22.80
CA TYR A 134 -9.22 9.03 23.85
C TYR A 134 -9.27 7.60 23.32
N VAL A 135 -9.01 6.64 24.21
CA VAL A 135 -9.26 5.22 23.99
C VAL A 135 -9.99 4.63 25.18
N ARG A 136 -11.08 3.90 24.90
CA ARG A 136 -11.92 3.23 25.90
C ARG A 136 -12.13 1.78 25.54
N ALA A 137 -12.00 0.89 26.53
CA ALA A 137 -12.43 -0.49 26.37
C ALA A 137 -13.95 -0.59 26.54
N ARG A 138 -14.61 -1.30 25.62
CA ARG A 138 -16.05 -1.54 25.65
C ARG A 138 -16.37 -2.87 26.32
N SER A 139 -17.64 -3.06 26.69
CA SER A 139 -18.14 -4.32 27.26
C SER A 139 -18.17 -5.48 26.25
N ASP A 140 -18.18 -5.19 24.94
CA ASP A 140 -18.16 -6.17 23.85
C ASP A 140 -16.73 -6.53 23.39
N ASN A 141 -15.71 -6.25 24.22
CA ASN A 141 -14.29 -6.50 23.94
C ASN A 141 -13.74 -5.74 22.72
N ARG A 142 -14.46 -4.73 22.22
CA ARG A 142 -13.95 -3.75 21.23
C ARG A 142 -13.38 -2.52 21.92
N LEU A 143 -12.72 -1.67 21.15
CA LEU A 143 -12.19 -0.38 21.58
C LEU A 143 -12.99 0.75 20.94
N THR A 144 -13.24 1.82 21.68
CA THR A 144 -13.67 3.12 21.10
C THR A 144 -12.49 4.06 21.12
N VAL A 145 -12.15 4.64 19.97
CA VAL A 145 -11.08 5.63 19.82
C VAL A 145 -11.69 6.92 19.28
N GLY A 146 -11.57 8.02 20.01
CA GLY A 146 -11.97 9.36 19.56
C GLY A 146 -10.75 10.21 19.25
N CYS A 147 -10.83 11.02 18.19
CA CYS A 147 -9.75 11.88 17.71
C CYS A 147 -10.30 13.27 17.40
N TYR A 148 -9.61 14.30 17.86
CA TYR A 148 -9.98 15.71 17.74
C TYR A 148 -8.77 16.51 17.27
N LEU A 149 -8.99 17.43 16.34
CA LEU A 149 -8.01 18.44 15.96
C LEU A 149 -8.54 19.81 16.39
N TYR A 150 -7.71 20.54 17.14
CA TYR A 150 -7.98 21.89 17.60
C TYR A 150 -6.98 22.88 16.99
N ASP A 151 -7.48 24.07 16.67
CA ASP A 151 -6.68 25.25 16.38
C ASP A 151 -6.39 26.00 17.69
N MET A 152 -5.12 26.19 18.01
CA MET A 152 -4.70 26.79 19.28
C MET A 152 -4.88 28.31 19.33
N ALA A 153 -4.88 28.98 18.17
CA ALA A 153 -5.06 30.42 18.08
C ALA A 153 -6.54 30.80 18.18
N LEU A 154 -7.40 30.06 17.47
CA LEU A 154 -8.85 30.21 17.51
C LEU A 154 -9.48 29.59 18.76
N GLN A 155 -8.74 28.70 19.44
CA GLN A 155 -9.25 27.92 20.56
C GLN A 155 -10.53 27.17 20.20
N ASP A 156 -10.56 26.64 18.99
CA ASP A 156 -11.74 26.02 18.39
C ASP A 156 -11.43 24.65 17.81
N ARG A 157 -12.45 23.80 17.74
CA ARG A 157 -12.37 22.45 17.20
C ARG A 157 -12.50 22.50 15.68
N LEU A 158 -11.46 22.10 14.97
CA LEU A 158 -11.46 22.04 13.50
C LEU A 158 -12.18 20.81 12.96
N VAL A 159 -12.02 19.66 13.61
CA VAL A 159 -12.65 18.39 13.24
C VAL A 159 -12.61 17.39 14.41
N ALA A 160 -13.57 16.48 14.45
CA ALA A 160 -13.56 15.31 15.34
C ALA A 160 -14.19 14.10 14.67
N GLU A 161 -13.69 12.92 15.01
CA GLU A 161 -14.25 11.64 14.57
C GLU A 161 -13.98 10.57 15.64
N GLY A 162 -14.87 9.58 15.75
CA GLY A 162 -14.68 8.41 16.59
C GLY A 162 -14.79 7.11 15.80
N TRP A 163 -14.16 6.05 16.31
CA TRP A 163 -14.18 4.71 15.70
C TRP A 163 -14.37 3.62 16.74
N VAL A 164 -15.15 2.58 16.39
CA VAL A 164 -15.19 1.32 17.13
C VAL A 164 -14.40 0.27 16.36
N VAL A 165 -13.38 -0.28 17.00
CA VAL A 165 -12.44 -1.24 16.38
C VAL A 165 -12.25 -2.49 17.22
N ALA A 166 -11.97 -3.61 16.58
CA ALA A 166 -11.46 -4.78 17.28
C ALA A 166 -10.09 -4.45 17.91
N PRO A 167 -9.69 -5.11 19.01
CA PRO A 167 -8.39 -4.85 19.64
C PRO A 167 -7.21 -5.00 18.68
N ALA A 168 -7.27 -5.90 17.70
CA ALA A 168 -6.22 -6.08 16.70
C ALA A 168 -6.08 -4.88 15.75
N ASP A 169 -7.14 -4.09 15.57
CA ASP A 169 -7.22 -2.97 14.63
C ASP A 169 -6.99 -1.61 15.31
N TRP A 170 -6.42 -1.58 16.52
CA TRP A 170 -6.12 -0.31 17.22
C TRP A 170 -5.21 0.62 16.41
N ARG A 171 -4.26 0.05 15.66
CA ARG A 171 -3.37 0.80 14.76
C ARG A 171 -4.15 1.45 13.62
N ARG A 172 -5.18 0.75 13.11
CA ARG A 172 -6.09 1.26 12.08
C ARG A 172 -6.74 2.57 12.53
N ALA A 173 -7.26 2.61 13.76
CA ALA A 173 -7.81 3.84 14.34
C ALA A 173 -6.77 4.98 14.45
N ALA A 174 -5.51 4.66 14.76
CA ALA A 174 -4.42 5.64 14.76
C ALA A 174 -4.14 6.20 13.36
N HIS A 175 -4.11 5.34 12.34
CA HIS A 175 -3.95 5.76 10.95
C HIS A 175 -5.11 6.63 10.49
N LYS A 176 -6.36 6.26 10.80
CA LYS A 176 -7.55 7.09 10.50
C LYS A 176 -7.51 8.45 11.19
N CYS A 177 -7.02 8.55 12.43
CA CYS A 177 -6.81 9.84 13.09
C CYS A 177 -5.71 10.68 12.41
N ALA A 178 -4.60 10.06 11.99
CA ALA A 178 -3.57 10.76 11.22
C ALA A 178 -4.11 11.25 9.86
N ASP A 179 -4.95 10.45 9.21
CA ASP A 179 -5.64 10.79 7.97
C ASP A 179 -6.62 11.96 8.17
N LEU A 180 -7.40 11.95 9.26
CA LEU A 180 -8.30 13.05 9.63
C LEU A 180 -7.54 14.37 9.77
N VAL A 181 -6.42 14.35 10.51
CA VAL A 181 -5.56 15.53 10.72
C VAL A 181 -4.93 15.99 9.41
N TYR A 182 -4.34 15.06 8.65
CA TYR A 182 -3.70 15.34 7.36
C TYR A 182 -4.68 15.97 6.37
N SER A 183 -5.83 15.34 6.15
CA SER A 183 -6.83 15.83 5.21
C SER A 183 -7.39 17.17 5.63
N ARG A 184 -7.60 17.40 6.94
CA ARG A 184 -8.10 18.68 7.43
C ARG A 184 -7.12 19.83 7.22
N LEU A 185 -5.81 19.60 7.43
CA LEU A 185 -4.79 20.63 7.35
C LEU A 185 -4.28 20.88 5.92
N THR A 186 -4.24 19.84 5.08
CA THR A 186 -3.70 19.93 3.72
C THR A 186 -4.77 20.11 2.64
N GLY A 187 -6.02 19.73 2.93
CA GLY A 187 -7.09 19.63 1.92
C GLY A 187 -6.94 18.43 0.98
N GLU A 188 -6.02 17.51 1.26
CA GLU A 188 -5.75 16.35 0.42
C GLU A 188 -6.41 15.06 0.91
N SER A 189 -6.58 14.12 -0.02
CA SER A 189 -7.11 12.80 0.30
C SER A 189 -6.18 12.00 1.24
N PRO A 190 -6.77 11.20 2.15
CA PRO A 190 -6.01 10.39 3.12
C PRO A 190 -5.20 9.29 2.43
N PHE A 191 -4.21 8.74 3.14
CA PHE A 191 -3.42 7.61 2.66
C PHE A 191 -2.77 6.74 3.76
N PHE A 192 -2.83 7.13 5.04
CA PHE A 192 -2.18 6.38 6.12
C PHE A 192 -2.90 5.06 6.43
N ASP A 193 -4.23 5.02 6.42
CA ASP A 193 -5.03 3.80 6.62
C ASP A 193 -5.07 2.94 5.34
N SER A 194 -3.88 2.58 4.87
CA SER A 194 -3.62 1.72 3.72
C SER A 194 -2.58 0.67 4.09
N ARG A 195 -2.43 -0.35 3.23
CA ARG A 195 -1.36 -1.35 3.37
C ARG A 195 -0.62 -1.53 2.05
N ILE A 196 0.55 -2.13 2.17
CA ILE A 196 1.49 -2.37 1.09
C ILE A 196 1.58 -3.88 0.90
N ALA A 197 1.54 -4.32 -0.35
CA ALA A 197 1.97 -5.66 -0.75
C ALA A 197 3.37 -5.54 -1.35
N TYR A 198 4.22 -6.53 -1.11
CA TYR A 198 5.58 -6.52 -1.62
C TYR A 198 6.14 -7.93 -1.70
N ILE A 199 7.30 -8.07 -2.31
CA ILE A 199 8.05 -9.33 -2.37
C ILE A 199 9.15 -9.31 -1.30
N ALA A 200 8.99 -10.17 -0.31
CA ALA A 200 9.96 -10.40 0.75
C ALA A 200 11.00 -11.44 0.30
N GLU A 201 12.28 -11.09 0.40
CA GLU A 201 13.40 -11.86 -0.11
C GLU A 201 14.32 -12.36 1.01
N THR A 202 14.69 -13.64 0.95
CA THR A 202 15.66 -14.28 1.84
C THR A 202 16.57 -15.24 1.09
N GLY A 203 17.67 -15.69 1.71
CA GLY A 203 18.69 -16.52 1.04
C GLY A 203 19.77 -15.66 0.38
N PRO A 204 20.77 -16.24 -0.32
CA PRO A 204 21.82 -15.50 -1.04
C PRO A 204 21.35 -14.95 -2.40
N LYS A 205 22.12 -14.03 -3.00
CA LYS A 205 21.75 -13.27 -4.21
C LYS A 205 21.37 -14.13 -5.42
N ASP A 206 22.03 -15.27 -5.56
CA ASP A 206 21.88 -16.24 -6.65
C ASP A 206 20.84 -17.34 -6.36
N ASN A 207 20.30 -17.40 -5.14
CA ASN A 207 19.28 -18.37 -4.74
C ASN A 207 18.31 -17.74 -3.73
N ARG A 208 17.58 -16.72 -4.18
CA ARG A 208 16.61 -16.00 -3.35
C ARG A 208 15.28 -16.76 -3.26
N THR A 209 14.80 -16.96 -2.04
CA THR A 209 13.39 -17.27 -1.78
C THR A 209 12.58 -15.98 -1.82
N LYS A 210 11.62 -15.89 -2.75
CA LYS A 210 10.77 -14.71 -2.94
C LYS A 210 9.32 -15.00 -2.54
N ARG A 211 8.82 -14.29 -1.53
CA ARG A 211 7.49 -14.49 -0.94
C ARG A 211 6.64 -13.25 -1.10
N LEU A 212 5.35 -13.44 -1.41
CA LEU A 212 4.38 -12.37 -1.29
C LEU A 212 4.16 -12.06 0.18
N ALA A 213 4.24 -10.80 0.55
CA ALA A 213 4.00 -10.31 1.89
C ALA A 213 3.16 -9.04 1.86
N ILE A 214 2.52 -8.75 3.00
CA ILE A 214 1.77 -7.52 3.22
C ILE A 214 2.14 -6.89 4.57
N MET A 215 1.94 -5.59 4.70
CA MET A 215 2.17 -4.81 5.92
C MET A 215 1.45 -3.47 5.85
N ASP A 216 1.16 -2.84 6.98
CA ASP A 216 0.60 -1.48 7.04
C ASP A 216 1.50 -0.48 6.29
N SER A 217 0.94 0.68 5.90
CA SER A 217 1.65 1.73 5.14
C SER A 217 2.97 2.21 5.78
N ASP A 218 3.13 2.00 7.09
CA ASP A 218 4.32 2.36 7.88
C ASP A 218 5.26 1.17 8.17
N GLY A 219 4.96 -0.02 7.65
CA GLY A 219 5.77 -1.23 7.79
C GLY A 219 5.40 -2.14 8.97
N ALA A 220 4.45 -1.74 9.80
CA ALA A 220 3.95 -2.58 10.90
C ALA A 220 3.02 -3.69 10.40
N ASN A 221 2.62 -4.59 11.31
CA ASN A 221 1.68 -5.69 11.03
C ASN A 221 2.09 -6.56 9.82
N HIS A 222 3.40 -6.72 9.61
CA HIS A 222 3.94 -7.55 8.53
C HIS A 222 3.49 -9.01 8.63
N ARG A 223 3.08 -9.60 7.51
CA ARG A 223 2.76 -11.02 7.35
C ARG A 223 3.14 -11.56 5.97
N PHE A 224 3.54 -12.82 5.91
CA PHE A 224 3.72 -13.56 4.65
C PHE A 224 2.37 -14.10 4.16
N VAL A 225 2.10 -13.94 2.86
CA VAL A 225 0.95 -14.51 2.15
C VAL A 225 1.31 -15.86 1.52
N THR A 226 2.51 -15.97 0.94
CA THR A 226 3.01 -17.23 0.36
C THR A 226 4.10 -17.85 1.22
N THR A 227 4.24 -19.18 1.18
CA THR A 227 5.24 -19.88 2.01
C THR A 227 6.65 -19.77 1.43
N GLY A 228 6.76 -19.48 0.13
CA GLY A 228 8.03 -19.34 -0.58
C GLY A 228 8.50 -20.63 -1.23
N ARG A 229 7.63 -21.65 -1.33
CA ARG A 229 7.91 -22.85 -2.13
C ARG A 229 7.96 -22.53 -3.62
N SER A 230 7.20 -21.52 -4.03
CA SER A 230 7.16 -21.01 -5.38
C SER A 230 7.49 -19.52 -5.35
N THR A 231 8.24 -19.07 -6.35
CA THR A 231 8.55 -17.66 -6.52
C THR A 231 7.26 -16.86 -6.72
N ALA A 232 7.09 -15.77 -5.96
CA ALA A 232 6.06 -14.76 -6.18
C ALA A 232 6.71 -13.45 -6.65
N LEU A 233 6.12 -12.78 -7.63
CA LEU A 233 6.61 -11.51 -8.19
C LEU A 233 5.48 -10.53 -8.49
N THR A 234 5.84 -9.24 -8.53
CA THR A 234 5.01 -8.13 -9.06
C THR A 234 3.56 -8.14 -8.55
N PRO A 235 3.31 -8.12 -7.24
CA PRO A 235 1.95 -8.14 -6.70
C PRO A 235 1.23 -6.82 -6.94
N ARG A 236 -0.09 -6.81 -7.07
CA ARG A 236 -0.92 -5.59 -7.20
C ARG A 236 -2.30 -5.79 -6.56
N TYR A 237 -2.72 -4.83 -5.73
CA TYR A 237 -4.05 -4.84 -5.12
C TYR A 237 -5.15 -4.62 -6.16
N SER A 238 -6.29 -5.28 -5.98
CA SER A 238 -7.54 -4.91 -6.63
C SER A 238 -8.01 -3.53 -6.15
N PRO A 239 -8.79 -2.79 -6.96
CA PRO A 239 -9.27 -1.46 -6.59
C PRO A 239 -10.13 -1.45 -5.31
N ASP A 240 -10.79 -2.56 -5.00
CA ASP A 240 -11.65 -2.75 -3.82
C ASP A 240 -10.91 -3.32 -2.60
N TYR A 241 -9.57 -3.44 -2.68
CA TYR A 241 -8.71 -3.97 -1.62
C TYR A 241 -8.83 -5.47 -1.32
N ARG A 242 -9.80 -6.19 -1.90
CA ARG A 242 -10.11 -7.57 -1.49
C ARG A 242 -9.18 -8.63 -2.03
N GLN A 243 -8.42 -8.30 -3.08
CA GLN A 243 -7.65 -9.28 -3.83
C GLN A 243 -6.27 -8.75 -4.20
N LEU A 244 -5.33 -9.68 -4.40
CA LEU A 244 -4.00 -9.42 -4.93
C LEU A 244 -3.82 -10.22 -6.21
N VAL A 245 -3.46 -9.56 -7.30
CA VAL A 245 -2.95 -10.25 -8.49
C VAL A 245 -1.42 -10.30 -8.42
N TYR A 246 -0.82 -11.42 -8.77
CA TYR A 246 0.63 -11.60 -8.74
C TYR A 246 1.07 -12.68 -9.71
N LEU A 247 2.34 -12.66 -10.08
CA LEU A 247 2.97 -13.72 -10.86
C LEU A 247 3.50 -14.79 -9.91
N SER A 248 3.27 -16.06 -10.23
CA SER A 248 3.88 -17.16 -9.49
C SER A 248 4.27 -18.35 -10.37
N TYR A 249 5.19 -19.17 -9.85
CA TYR A 249 5.71 -20.39 -10.45
C TYR A 249 5.13 -21.66 -9.80
N VAL A 250 3.92 -21.61 -9.24
CA VAL A 250 3.29 -22.74 -8.52
C VAL A 250 3.27 -24.02 -9.36
N ASP A 251 3.06 -23.90 -10.67
CA ASP A 251 3.04 -25.03 -11.61
C ASP A 251 4.34 -25.17 -12.42
N GLY A 252 5.40 -24.43 -12.06
CA GLY A 252 6.68 -24.42 -12.78
C GLY A 252 6.78 -23.40 -13.92
N ASN A 253 5.66 -22.82 -14.37
CA ASN A 253 5.62 -21.74 -15.37
C ASN A 253 5.26 -20.39 -14.71
N PRO A 254 5.78 -19.25 -15.19
CA PRO A 254 5.38 -17.93 -14.69
C PRO A 254 3.96 -17.60 -15.15
N ARG A 255 2.99 -17.80 -14.27
CA ARG A 255 1.56 -17.56 -14.52
C ARG A 255 0.97 -16.56 -13.54
N ILE A 256 -0.16 -15.98 -13.91
CA ILE A 256 -0.83 -14.95 -13.12
C ILE A 256 -1.91 -15.60 -12.24
N TYR A 257 -1.82 -15.30 -10.95
CA TYR A 257 -2.74 -15.77 -9.94
C TYR A 257 -3.42 -14.58 -9.27
N VAL A 258 -4.69 -14.76 -8.92
CA VAL A 258 -5.44 -13.86 -8.03
C VAL A 258 -5.59 -14.55 -6.68
N TYR A 259 -5.14 -13.88 -5.63
CA TYR A 259 -5.30 -14.28 -4.24
C TYR A 259 -6.39 -13.43 -3.60
N ASP A 260 -7.41 -14.08 -3.07
CA ASP A 260 -8.47 -13.46 -2.29
C ASP A 260 -8.01 -13.34 -0.83
N ILE A 261 -7.97 -12.11 -0.33
CA ILE A 261 -7.35 -11.80 0.97
C ILE A 261 -8.18 -12.38 2.13
N GLY A 262 -9.51 -12.26 2.07
CA GLY A 262 -10.38 -12.69 3.17
C GLY A 262 -10.56 -14.21 3.25
N THR A 263 -10.59 -14.90 2.11
CA THR A 263 -10.77 -16.37 2.07
C THR A 263 -9.46 -17.14 1.99
N GLY A 264 -8.36 -16.49 1.61
CA GLY A 264 -7.09 -17.14 1.31
C GLY A 264 -7.11 -17.96 0.02
N ARG A 265 -8.11 -17.79 -0.86
CA ARG A 265 -8.23 -18.59 -2.09
C ARG A 265 -7.34 -18.04 -3.20
N GLN A 266 -6.51 -18.90 -3.78
CA GLN A 266 -5.71 -18.60 -4.97
C GLN A 266 -6.38 -19.17 -6.23
N THR A 267 -6.48 -18.36 -7.29
CA THR A 267 -7.09 -18.73 -8.58
C THR A 267 -6.16 -18.38 -9.74
N LEU A 268 -5.92 -19.32 -10.65
CA LEU A 268 -5.23 -19.06 -11.91
C LEU A 268 -6.18 -18.34 -12.88
N VAL A 269 -5.76 -17.22 -13.46
CA VAL A 269 -6.63 -16.42 -14.34
C VAL A 269 -6.33 -16.58 -15.84
N THR A 270 -5.14 -17.06 -16.20
CA THR A 270 -4.72 -17.24 -17.60
C THR A 270 -4.82 -18.71 -18.03
N GLN A 271 -5.39 -18.97 -19.21
CA GLN A 271 -5.48 -20.32 -19.80
C GLN A 271 -4.24 -20.74 -20.60
N SER A 272 -3.39 -19.78 -20.97
CA SER A 272 -2.18 -20.00 -21.75
C SER A 272 -1.04 -20.52 -20.88
N ASP A 273 -0.24 -21.43 -21.43
CA ASP A 273 1.01 -21.92 -20.82
C ASP A 273 2.24 -21.10 -21.23
N ASN A 274 2.04 -20.07 -22.06
CA ASN A 274 3.12 -19.14 -22.42
C ASN A 274 3.52 -18.28 -21.20
N PRO A 275 4.82 -17.92 -21.07
CA PRO A 275 5.27 -17.07 -19.98
C PRO A 275 4.51 -15.73 -19.92
N THR A 276 4.09 -15.35 -18.71
CA THR A 276 3.37 -14.10 -18.44
C THR A 276 4.14 -13.18 -17.50
N PHE A 277 3.87 -11.87 -17.55
CA PHE A 277 4.61 -10.84 -16.80
C PHE A 277 3.71 -9.68 -16.37
N ALA A 278 4.10 -9.02 -15.28
CA ALA A 278 3.63 -7.70 -14.84
C ALA A 278 2.09 -7.49 -14.84
N PRO A 279 1.31 -8.29 -14.08
CA PRO A 279 -0.14 -8.15 -14.02
C PRO A 279 -0.59 -6.86 -13.33
N ARG A 280 -1.70 -6.27 -13.80
CA ARG A 280 -2.30 -5.03 -13.27
C ARG A 280 -3.81 -5.05 -13.38
N TRP A 281 -4.49 -4.59 -12.35
CA TRP A 281 -5.94 -4.41 -12.37
C TRP A 281 -6.36 -3.21 -13.22
N SER A 282 -7.51 -3.33 -13.88
CA SER A 282 -8.26 -2.15 -14.33
C SER A 282 -8.86 -1.40 -13.13
N PRO A 283 -9.09 -0.08 -13.22
CA PRO A 283 -9.61 0.71 -12.09
C PRO A 283 -11.01 0.29 -11.65
N ASP A 284 -11.78 -0.31 -12.56
CA ASP A 284 -13.10 -0.87 -12.30
C ASP A 284 -13.08 -2.33 -11.80
N GLY A 285 -11.90 -2.94 -11.66
CA GLY A 285 -11.71 -4.30 -11.17
C GLY A 285 -12.17 -5.40 -12.14
N ARG A 286 -12.62 -5.08 -13.35
CA ARG A 286 -13.19 -6.09 -14.29
C ARG A 286 -12.14 -6.86 -15.07
N TYR A 287 -10.96 -6.29 -15.26
CA TYR A 287 -9.91 -6.84 -16.12
C TYR A 287 -8.55 -6.86 -15.43
N ILE A 288 -7.72 -7.80 -15.86
CA ILE A 288 -6.30 -7.88 -15.55
C ILE A 288 -5.53 -7.66 -16.85
N LEU A 289 -4.74 -6.59 -16.91
CA LEU A 289 -3.75 -6.31 -17.93
C LEU A 289 -2.47 -7.07 -17.59
N TYR A 290 -1.80 -7.62 -18.58
CA TYR A 290 -0.53 -8.30 -18.40
C TYR A 290 0.22 -8.46 -19.72
N SER A 291 1.48 -8.87 -19.67
CA SER A 291 2.26 -9.20 -20.86
C SER A 291 2.44 -10.69 -21.02
N MET A 292 2.49 -11.18 -22.25
CA MET A 292 2.69 -12.60 -22.56
C MET A 292 3.68 -12.78 -23.72
N ALA A 293 4.64 -13.67 -23.53
CA ALA A 293 5.65 -13.98 -24.54
C ALA A 293 5.19 -15.14 -25.43
N VAL A 294 4.97 -14.89 -26.72
CA VAL A 294 4.53 -15.89 -27.70
C VAL A 294 5.48 -15.88 -28.90
N GLY A 295 6.11 -17.02 -29.20
CA GLY A 295 6.95 -17.16 -30.39
C GLY A 295 8.15 -16.19 -30.46
N GLY A 296 8.66 -15.75 -29.30
CA GLY A 296 9.79 -14.81 -29.21
C GLY A 296 9.40 -13.33 -29.23
N ASN A 297 8.12 -12.99 -29.39
CA ASN A 297 7.58 -11.64 -29.21
C ASN A 297 6.89 -11.51 -27.85
N THR A 298 6.89 -10.33 -27.24
CA THR A 298 6.11 -10.08 -26.02
C THR A 298 5.11 -8.98 -26.27
N ASP A 299 3.83 -9.28 -26.05
CA ASP A 299 2.74 -8.34 -26.28
C ASP A 299 1.92 -8.15 -25.01
N ILE A 300 1.11 -7.09 -25.00
CA ILE A 300 0.18 -6.79 -23.92
C ILE A 300 -1.17 -7.45 -24.22
N TYR A 301 -1.73 -8.07 -23.20
CA TYR A 301 -3.02 -8.73 -23.20
C TYR A 301 -3.87 -8.22 -22.04
N ARG A 302 -5.19 -8.38 -22.17
CA ARG A 302 -6.11 -8.31 -21.04
C ARG A 302 -6.92 -9.59 -20.92
N VAL A 303 -7.32 -9.92 -19.70
CA VAL A 303 -8.24 -11.02 -19.39
C VAL A 303 -9.27 -10.55 -18.37
N SER A 304 -10.44 -11.17 -18.32
CA SER A 304 -11.37 -10.92 -17.22
C SER A 304 -10.71 -11.23 -15.88
N ALA A 305 -11.02 -10.46 -14.84
CA ALA A 305 -10.61 -10.73 -13.47
C ALA A 305 -11.03 -12.13 -12.97
N ASN A 306 -12.12 -12.67 -13.51
CA ASN A 306 -12.59 -14.03 -13.22
C ASN A 306 -11.87 -15.11 -14.04
N GLY A 307 -10.86 -14.72 -14.82
CA GLY A 307 -10.12 -15.57 -15.74
C GLY A 307 -10.83 -15.81 -17.07
N GLY A 308 -10.16 -16.55 -17.95
CA GLY A 308 -10.72 -16.95 -19.24
C GLY A 308 -9.79 -16.68 -20.42
N ARG A 309 -10.39 -16.42 -21.59
CA ARG A 309 -9.65 -16.16 -22.82
C ARG A 309 -9.06 -14.75 -22.81
N SER A 310 -7.80 -14.67 -23.18
CA SER A 310 -7.06 -13.42 -23.29
C SER A 310 -7.34 -12.69 -24.61
N GLU A 311 -7.42 -11.37 -24.52
CA GLU A 311 -7.50 -10.46 -25.65
C GLU A 311 -6.16 -9.74 -25.83
N ARG A 312 -5.60 -9.79 -27.04
CA ARG A 312 -4.32 -9.15 -27.37
C ARG A 312 -4.55 -7.67 -27.71
N LEU A 313 -3.77 -6.77 -27.10
CA LEU A 313 -3.88 -5.32 -27.26
C LEU A 313 -2.74 -4.71 -28.09
N THR A 314 -1.60 -5.38 -28.17
CA THR A 314 -0.46 -4.96 -29.01
C THR A 314 -0.01 -6.11 -29.91
N ASP A 315 0.50 -5.79 -31.09
CA ASP A 315 0.95 -6.79 -32.07
C ASP A 315 2.21 -6.40 -32.86
N ALA A 316 2.85 -5.30 -32.46
CA ALA A 316 4.05 -4.82 -33.13
C ALA A 316 5.26 -5.72 -32.79
N PRO A 317 6.21 -5.89 -33.72
CA PRO A 317 7.47 -6.55 -33.42
C PRO A 317 8.22 -5.82 -32.30
N GLY A 318 8.57 -6.55 -31.24
CA GLY A 318 9.29 -6.02 -30.08
C GLY A 318 8.88 -6.68 -28.77
N ILE A 319 9.28 -6.03 -27.68
CA ILE A 319 8.95 -6.40 -26.31
C ILE A 319 8.08 -5.28 -25.73
N ASP A 320 6.79 -5.57 -25.56
CA ASP A 320 5.84 -4.74 -24.83
C ASP A 320 5.58 -5.32 -23.43
N ILE A 321 6.05 -4.64 -22.38
CA ILE A 321 5.95 -5.12 -20.99
C ILE A 321 5.09 -4.18 -20.13
N GLY A 322 4.31 -4.80 -19.24
CA GLY A 322 3.70 -4.15 -18.09
C GLY A 322 2.80 -2.97 -18.45
N GLY A 323 2.75 -1.99 -17.54
CA GLY A 323 1.95 -0.79 -17.69
C GLY A 323 1.00 -0.51 -16.55
N SER A 324 0.04 0.37 -16.78
CA SER A 324 -1.12 0.57 -15.91
C SER A 324 -2.21 1.32 -16.67
N PHE A 325 -3.45 1.18 -16.21
CA PHE A 325 -4.53 2.02 -16.69
C PHE A 325 -4.42 3.44 -16.13
N SER A 326 -4.90 4.41 -16.89
CA SER A 326 -5.29 5.70 -16.33
C SER A 326 -6.41 5.51 -15.30
N PRO A 327 -6.57 6.40 -14.29
CA PRO A 327 -7.57 6.22 -13.24
C PRO A 327 -9.01 6.24 -13.75
N ASP A 328 -9.27 6.89 -14.88
CA ASP A 328 -10.57 6.88 -15.58
C ASP A 328 -10.79 5.61 -16.44
N GLY A 329 -9.78 4.73 -16.53
CA GLY A 329 -9.80 3.50 -17.32
C GLY A 329 -9.73 3.71 -18.84
N SER A 330 -9.56 4.94 -19.33
CA SER A 330 -9.65 5.25 -20.77
C SER A 330 -8.37 4.96 -21.55
N LYS A 331 -7.21 4.97 -20.87
CA LYS A 331 -5.88 4.78 -21.46
C LYS A 331 -5.07 3.71 -20.72
N ILE A 332 -4.05 3.20 -21.39
CA ILE A 332 -3.03 2.33 -20.82
C ILE A 332 -1.67 2.94 -21.12
N VAL A 333 -0.84 3.15 -20.09
CA VAL A 333 0.60 3.43 -20.24
C VAL A 333 1.36 2.12 -20.17
N PHE A 334 2.42 1.94 -20.96
CA PHE A 334 3.23 0.73 -21.00
C PHE A 334 4.64 1.01 -21.53
N GLU A 335 5.56 0.04 -21.43
CA GLU A 335 6.88 0.14 -22.05
C GLU A 335 6.95 -0.70 -23.33
N SER A 336 7.72 -0.22 -24.31
CA SER A 336 7.95 -0.91 -25.58
C SER A 336 9.36 -0.61 -26.09
N ASP A 337 10.02 -1.62 -26.66
CA ASP A 337 11.31 -1.44 -27.35
C ASP A 337 11.21 -1.30 -28.87
N ARG A 338 9.98 -1.24 -29.42
CA ARG A 338 9.70 -1.22 -30.88
C ARG A 338 10.39 -0.08 -31.66
N SER A 339 10.90 0.95 -30.95
CA SER A 339 11.65 2.07 -31.52
C SER A 339 13.16 1.98 -31.22
N GLY A 340 13.68 0.76 -31.06
CA GLY A 340 15.10 0.44 -30.93
C GLY A 340 15.63 0.39 -29.49
N SER A 341 14.91 0.94 -28.52
CA SER A 341 15.22 0.83 -27.08
C SER A 341 13.94 0.93 -26.27
N GLN A 342 13.96 0.45 -25.02
CA GLN A 342 12.82 0.46 -24.09
C GLN A 342 12.39 1.90 -23.75
N GLN A 343 11.15 2.24 -24.09
CA GLN A 343 10.57 3.58 -23.96
C GLN A 343 9.13 3.49 -23.46
N ILE A 344 8.60 4.60 -22.94
CA ILE A 344 7.20 4.66 -22.47
C ILE A 344 6.27 5.03 -23.62
N TYR A 345 5.17 4.31 -23.74
CA TYR A 345 4.08 4.50 -24.69
C TYR A 345 2.75 4.63 -23.95
N VAL A 346 1.77 5.17 -24.66
CA VAL A 346 0.36 5.19 -24.24
C VAL A 346 -0.52 4.71 -25.39
N MET A 347 -1.62 4.07 -25.05
CA MET A 347 -2.67 3.64 -25.96
C MET A 347 -4.05 3.81 -25.33
N ASP A 348 -5.08 3.68 -26.13
CA ASP A 348 -6.45 3.57 -25.65
C ASP A 348 -6.66 2.22 -24.97
N ALA A 349 -7.64 2.11 -24.07
CA ALA A 349 -7.87 0.88 -23.31
C ALA A 349 -8.25 -0.34 -24.17
N ASP A 350 -8.61 -0.12 -25.44
CA ASP A 350 -8.86 -1.14 -26.46
C ASP A 350 -7.62 -1.53 -27.29
N GLY A 351 -6.46 -0.92 -27.01
CA GLY A 351 -5.20 -1.16 -27.72
C GLY A 351 -4.94 -0.23 -28.91
N SER A 352 -5.90 0.60 -29.30
CA SER A 352 -5.74 1.54 -30.42
C SER A 352 -4.93 2.80 -30.04
N ASN A 353 -4.61 3.64 -31.02
CA ASN A 353 -3.97 4.95 -30.83
C ASN A 353 -2.63 4.92 -30.05
N GLN A 354 -1.83 3.88 -30.28
CA GLN A 354 -0.54 3.71 -29.63
C GLN A 354 0.45 4.81 -30.04
N ARG A 355 1.02 5.53 -29.07
CA ARG A 355 2.03 6.58 -29.31
C ARG A 355 3.09 6.62 -28.21
N ARG A 356 4.31 6.98 -28.59
CA ARG A 356 5.44 7.16 -27.66
C ARG A 356 5.28 8.43 -26.82
N LEU A 357 5.65 8.37 -25.54
CA LEU A 357 5.68 9.49 -24.61
C LEU A 357 7.11 9.97 -24.29
N SER A 358 8.08 9.07 -24.16
CA SER A 358 9.42 9.42 -23.67
C SER A 358 10.39 9.81 -24.79
N PHE A 359 10.91 11.03 -24.79
CA PHE A 359 11.86 11.57 -25.80
C PHE A 359 13.11 12.24 -25.19
N PHE A 360 13.40 11.97 -23.92
CA PHE A 360 14.43 12.66 -23.13
C PHE A 360 15.76 11.88 -23.01
N GLY A 361 16.00 10.90 -23.89
CA GLY A 361 17.18 10.02 -23.85
C GLY A 361 17.05 8.88 -22.82
N GLY A 362 18.02 7.97 -22.81
CA GLY A 362 18.01 6.78 -21.93
C GLY A 362 16.91 5.77 -22.24
N ARG A 363 16.84 4.70 -21.43
CA ARG A 363 15.70 3.74 -21.43
C ARG A 363 14.71 4.12 -20.34
N SER A 364 13.45 3.76 -20.50
CA SER A 364 12.41 4.01 -19.50
C SER A 364 11.52 2.78 -19.34
N ALA A 365 11.27 2.39 -18.10
CA ALA A 365 10.65 1.13 -17.73
C ALA A 365 9.59 1.28 -16.63
N THR A 366 8.78 0.23 -16.45
CA THR A 366 7.79 0.07 -15.36
C THR A 366 6.91 1.31 -15.12
N PRO A 367 6.20 1.83 -16.14
CA PRO A 367 5.38 3.02 -15.96
C PRO A 367 4.12 2.75 -15.13
N GLU A 368 3.77 3.71 -14.26
CA GLU A 368 2.58 3.68 -13.42
C GLU A 368 1.86 5.04 -13.43
N TRP A 369 0.58 5.04 -13.81
CA TRP A 369 -0.27 6.22 -13.77
C TRP A 369 -0.58 6.61 -12.33
N SER A 370 -0.48 7.90 -12.03
CA SER A 370 -0.92 8.47 -10.76
C SER A 370 -2.43 8.25 -10.58
N PRO A 371 -2.91 7.94 -9.37
CA PRO A 371 -4.35 7.86 -9.09
C PRO A 371 -5.08 9.19 -9.33
N ARG A 372 -4.36 10.32 -9.38
CA ARG A 372 -4.90 11.65 -9.75
C ARG A 372 -5.02 11.86 -11.26
N GLY A 373 -4.37 11.02 -12.07
CA GLY A 373 -4.38 11.12 -13.52
C GLY A 373 -3.40 12.14 -14.11
N ASP A 374 -2.74 12.94 -13.28
CA ASP A 374 -1.92 14.09 -13.69
C ASP A 374 -0.45 13.76 -14.00
N GLN A 375 0.03 12.60 -13.53
CA GLN A 375 1.41 12.15 -13.69
C GLN A 375 1.52 10.66 -14.01
N ILE A 376 2.68 10.29 -14.57
CA ILE A 376 3.14 8.92 -14.79
C ILE A 376 4.50 8.81 -14.12
N ALA A 377 4.62 7.92 -13.13
CA ALA A 377 5.90 7.53 -12.56
C ALA A 377 6.52 6.40 -13.36
N PHE A 378 7.83 6.33 -13.46
CA PHE A 378 8.54 5.28 -14.18
C PHE A 378 9.99 5.18 -13.72
N THR A 379 10.65 4.09 -14.08
CA THR A 379 12.08 3.89 -13.90
C THR A 379 12.83 4.43 -15.10
N HIS A 380 13.71 5.40 -14.89
CA HIS A 380 14.57 5.96 -15.92
C HIS A 380 15.98 5.39 -15.82
N ILE A 381 16.52 4.89 -16.93
CA ILE A 381 17.78 4.15 -16.98
C ILE A 381 18.73 4.86 -17.96
N ALA A 382 19.65 5.62 -17.41
CA ALA A 382 20.67 6.38 -18.14
C ALA A 382 22.01 6.31 -17.39
N GLY A 383 22.52 5.10 -17.22
CA GLY A 383 23.57 4.77 -16.26
C GLY A 383 22.96 4.07 -15.06
N ASP A 384 22.69 4.82 -14.00
CA ASP A 384 21.93 4.36 -12.83
C ASP A 384 20.42 4.30 -13.14
N PHE A 385 19.66 3.65 -12.25
CA PHE A 385 18.21 3.54 -12.35
C PHE A 385 17.61 4.48 -11.32
N ASN A 386 16.75 5.38 -11.79
CA ASN A 386 16.12 6.40 -10.94
C ASN A 386 14.62 6.38 -11.14
N VAL A 387 13.86 6.65 -10.08
CA VAL A 387 12.45 6.94 -10.19
C VAL A 387 12.29 8.35 -10.77
N ALA A 388 11.47 8.47 -11.79
CA ALA A 388 11.18 9.71 -12.48
C ALA A 388 9.68 9.86 -12.71
N VAL A 389 9.24 11.09 -12.99
CA VAL A 389 7.87 11.40 -13.35
C VAL A 389 7.80 12.26 -14.61
N MET A 390 6.70 12.15 -15.33
CA MET A 390 6.29 13.05 -16.41
C MET A 390 4.77 13.18 -16.41
N ASN A 391 4.23 14.18 -17.12
CA ASN A 391 2.79 14.26 -17.32
C ASN A 391 2.31 13.29 -18.43
N PRO A 392 1.00 12.99 -18.54
CA PRO A 392 0.45 12.11 -19.59
C PRO A 392 0.66 12.58 -21.04
N SER A 393 1.07 13.84 -21.24
CA SER A 393 1.44 14.35 -22.56
C SER A 393 2.89 14.01 -22.95
N GLY A 394 3.69 13.47 -22.02
CA GLY A 394 5.12 13.16 -22.21
C GLY A 394 6.06 14.33 -21.88
N ARG A 395 5.54 15.42 -21.30
CA ARG A 395 6.31 16.62 -20.91
C ARG A 395 6.58 16.64 -19.41
N GLY A 396 7.42 17.57 -18.97
CA GLY A 396 7.69 17.77 -17.53
C GLY A 396 8.50 16.64 -16.89
N PHE A 397 9.32 15.95 -17.70
CA PHE A 397 10.25 14.93 -17.21
C PHE A 397 11.13 15.49 -16.08
N ARG A 398 11.17 14.80 -14.95
CA ARG A 398 12.11 15.05 -13.86
C ARG A 398 12.36 13.78 -13.06
N LYS A 399 13.59 13.65 -12.56
CA LYS A 399 13.97 12.57 -11.65
C LYS A 399 13.61 12.94 -10.23
N LEU A 400 13.04 11.99 -9.48
CA LEU A 400 12.76 12.13 -8.05
C LEU A 400 13.89 11.57 -7.20
N THR A 401 14.58 10.54 -7.68
CA THR A 401 15.64 9.89 -6.93
C THR A 401 16.98 9.96 -7.67
N ARG A 402 18.05 9.68 -6.92
CA ARG A 402 19.44 9.64 -7.41
C ARG A 402 20.19 8.39 -6.94
N GLY A 403 19.44 7.34 -6.57
CA GLY A 403 20.01 6.06 -6.14
C GLY A 403 20.64 5.27 -7.28
N TRP A 404 21.24 4.13 -6.92
CA TRP A 404 21.95 3.28 -7.88
C TRP A 404 21.00 2.43 -8.74
N GLN A 405 20.07 1.72 -8.09
CA GLN A 405 19.11 0.84 -8.74
C GLN A 405 17.72 1.02 -8.14
N ASP A 406 17.09 2.18 -8.40
CA ASP A 406 15.75 2.52 -7.93
C ASP A 406 14.71 2.16 -9.00
N GLU A 407 13.84 1.20 -8.68
CA GLU A 407 13.00 0.54 -9.68
C GLU A 407 11.57 0.26 -9.20
N ALA A 408 10.68 -0.01 -10.18
CA ALA A 408 9.27 -0.37 -10.00
C ALA A 408 8.50 0.58 -9.08
N PRO A 409 8.33 1.86 -9.50
CA PRO A 409 7.59 2.82 -8.71
C PRO A 409 6.11 2.42 -8.56
N THR A 410 5.51 2.71 -7.41
CA THR A 410 4.08 2.60 -7.14
C THR A 410 3.56 3.79 -6.33
N TRP A 411 2.35 4.25 -6.60
CA TRP A 411 1.80 5.45 -5.95
C TRP A 411 1.03 5.13 -4.68
N ALA A 412 1.22 5.95 -3.64
CA ALA A 412 0.24 6.08 -2.57
C ALA A 412 -1.16 6.42 -3.15
N PRO A 413 -2.26 6.00 -2.51
CA PRO A 413 -3.61 6.16 -3.06
C PRO A 413 -4.01 7.62 -3.29
N ASN A 414 -3.42 8.55 -2.54
CA ASN A 414 -3.65 9.98 -2.73
C ASN A 414 -2.78 10.60 -3.84
N GLY A 415 -1.79 9.90 -4.39
CA GLY A 415 -0.88 10.39 -5.43
C GLY A 415 0.25 11.33 -4.97
N ARG A 416 0.55 11.46 -3.66
CA ARG A 416 1.67 12.32 -3.17
C ARG A 416 3.01 11.61 -3.04
N ILE A 417 2.97 10.34 -2.67
CA ILE A 417 4.18 9.58 -2.33
C ILE A 417 4.33 8.46 -3.35
N ILE A 418 5.57 8.24 -3.78
CA ILE A 418 5.94 7.10 -4.60
C ILE A 418 6.78 6.16 -3.76
N GLN A 419 6.40 4.89 -3.74
CA GLN A 419 7.21 3.78 -3.28
C GLN A 419 7.99 3.17 -4.41
N PHE A 420 9.17 2.64 -4.12
CA PHE A 420 10.01 1.90 -5.04
C PHE A 420 10.90 0.95 -4.26
N PHE A 421 11.63 0.07 -4.95
CA PHE A 421 12.69 -0.70 -4.31
C PHE A 421 14.06 -0.28 -4.82
N ARG A 422 15.06 -0.41 -3.93
CA ARG A 422 16.47 -0.13 -4.22
C ARG A 422 17.29 -1.39 -4.03
N THR A 423 18.04 -1.75 -5.06
CA THR A 423 19.07 -2.79 -4.96
C THR A 423 20.39 -2.17 -4.51
N GLU A 424 21.07 -2.79 -3.54
CA GLU A 424 22.39 -2.38 -3.08
C GLU A 424 23.50 -2.91 -3.98
N ARG A 425 24.53 -2.08 -4.19
CA ARG A 425 25.69 -2.41 -5.04
C ARG A 425 26.40 -3.65 -4.50
N ASN A 426 26.75 -4.58 -5.40
CA ASN A 426 27.46 -5.84 -5.14
C ASN A 426 26.66 -6.89 -4.37
N SER A 427 26.06 -6.52 -3.23
CA SER A 427 25.35 -7.46 -2.34
C SER A 427 24.06 -8.02 -2.97
N GLY A 428 23.43 -7.24 -3.85
CA GLY A 428 22.12 -7.57 -4.40
C GLY A 428 21.01 -7.60 -3.35
N ARG A 429 21.23 -6.99 -2.18
CA ARG A 429 20.19 -6.80 -1.17
C ARG A 429 19.19 -5.77 -1.67
N THR A 430 17.92 -5.99 -1.40
CA THR A 430 16.84 -5.09 -1.82
C THR A 430 16.15 -4.49 -0.60
N SER A 431 15.68 -3.25 -0.74
CA SER A 431 14.90 -2.59 0.31
C SER A 431 13.84 -1.68 -0.30
N LEU A 432 12.74 -1.47 0.43
CA LEU A 432 11.70 -0.54 0.04
C LEU A 432 12.04 0.88 0.47
N TRP A 433 11.73 1.83 -0.41
CA TRP A 433 11.94 3.25 -0.21
C TRP A 433 10.69 4.03 -0.60
N GLN A 434 10.57 5.23 -0.05
CA GLN A 434 9.52 6.19 -0.32
C GLN A 434 10.16 7.53 -0.65
N VAL A 435 9.56 8.26 -1.58
CA VAL A 435 9.90 9.64 -1.88
C VAL A 435 8.62 10.41 -2.20
N ASP A 436 8.56 11.66 -1.78
CA ASP A 436 7.48 12.55 -2.12
C ASP A 436 7.67 13.15 -3.53
N LEU A 437 6.67 13.88 -4.00
CA LEU A 437 6.76 14.51 -5.32
C LEU A 437 7.81 15.63 -5.41
N THR A 438 8.33 16.21 -4.33
CA THR A 438 9.46 17.17 -4.45
C THR A 438 10.77 16.45 -4.78
N GLY A 439 10.92 15.19 -4.35
CA GLY A 439 12.19 14.45 -4.43
C GLY A 439 13.10 14.68 -3.22
N GLU A 440 12.63 15.37 -2.18
CA GLU A 440 13.44 15.77 -1.03
C GLU A 440 13.20 14.88 0.19
N ASN A 441 11.96 14.40 0.41
CA ASN A 441 11.63 13.52 1.53
C ASN A 441 11.80 12.04 1.14
N GLU A 442 13.04 11.66 0.79
CA GLU A 442 13.41 10.29 0.48
C GLU A 442 13.76 9.51 1.76
N ARG A 443 13.18 8.32 1.93
CA ARG A 443 13.45 7.45 3.08
C ARG A 443 13.34 5.97 2.79
N LYS A 444 13.98 5.17 3.63
CA LYS A 444 13.84 3.72 3.67
C LYS A 444 12.65 3.32 4.53
N LEU A 445 11.83 2.39 4.05
CA LEU A 445 10.73 1.79 4.80
C LEU A 445 11.23 0.54 5.55
N PRO A 446 10.95 0.40 6.87
CA PRO A 446 11.41 -0.74 7.63
C PRO A 446 10.72 -2.01 7.15
N THR A 447 11.51 -3.06 6.94
CA THR A 447 11.06 -4.40 6.54
C THR A 447 11.89 -5.43 7.31
N PRO A 448 11.30 -6.59 7.70
CA PRO A 448 12.01 -7.58 8.51
C PRO A 448 13.08 -8.35 7.73
N VAL A 449 12.99 -8.37 6.40
CA VAL A 449 13.93 -9.01 5.47
C VAL A 449 14.10 -8.11 4.25
N ASP A 450 14.98 -8.49 3.31
CA ASP A 450 15.12 -7.76 2.05
C ASP A 450 13.78 -7.70 1.30
N ALA A 451 13.53 -6.63 0.55
CA ALA A 451 12.19 -6.35 0.03
C ALA A 451 12.22 -5.64 -1.33
N SER A 452 11.39 -6.10 -2.25
CA SER A 452 11.29 -5.64 -3.64
C SER A 452 9.84 -5.56 -4.12
N ASP A 453 9.64 -5.05 -5.34
CA ASP A 453 8.35 -5.03 -6.06
C ASP A 453 7.16 -4.53 -5.21
N PRO A 454 7.23 -3.31 -4.62
CA PRO A 454 6.13 -2.80 -3.81
C PRO A 454 4.88 -2.57 -4.65
N ALA A 455 3.73 -2.65 -3.97
CA ALA A 455 2.43 -2.26 -4.47
C ALA A 455 1.65 -1.61 -3.33
N TRP A 456 1.48 -0.30 -3.42
CA TRP A 456 0.70 0.44 -2.45
C TRP A 456 -0.79 0.21 -2.74
N GLY A 457 -1.53 -0.27 -1.74
CA GLY A 457 -2.96 -0.51 -1.88
C GLY A 457 -3.81 0.76 -1.77
N PRO A 458 -5.11 0.67 -2.12
CA PRO A 458 -6.09 1.71 -1.83
C PRO A 458 -6.21 2.00 -0.32
N ILE A 459 -7.01 3.02 0.03
CA ILE A 459 -7.49 3.19 1.41
C ILE A 459 -8.35 1.99 1.79
N LEU A 460 -8.21 1.52 3.04
CA LEU A 460 -9.01 0.44 3.58
C LEU A 460 -10.49 0.87 3.72
N PRO A 461 -11.46 0.05 3.28
CA PRO A 461 -12.89 0.36 3.31
C PRO A 461 -13.49 0.42 4.71
#